data_AF-A0A7K8HYU3-F1
#
_entry.id   AF-A0A7K8HYU3-F1
#
_cell.length_a   1.000
_cell.length_b   1.000
_cell.length_c   1.000
_cell.angle_alpha   90.00
_cell.angle_beta   90.00
_cell.angle_gamma   90.00
#
_symmetry.space_group_name_H-M   'P 1'
#
loop_
_entity.id
_entity.type
_entity.pdbx_description
1 polymer ?
#
loop_
_entity_poly.entity_id
_entity_poly.type
_entity_poly.pdbx_seq_one_letter_code
_entity_poly.pdbx_strand_id
1 'polypeptide(L)'
;VLHTTRPLHTTQQSLAPVPPLPEKGGEVRHGLIPEEFFQFLYPKTGVTGPYMLGTGLLLYLLSKEIYVVNHETVAAACILTVIVYAVKKFGADVAAFADKLNEEKVATALAMKNEAIQSLQTAIEEEKKEQWRVEGRSYLFDAKRNNIAMLLEANYRERLLMVYNEVKKRLDYQVAMQTLKRQKEQDYMIQWVEKNVVQSITPQQQKESIAKCILDLKALSKSAHAAV
;
A
#
# COMPACT_ATOMS: atom_id res chain seq x y z
N VAL A 1 -1.04 32.93 -20.90
CA VAL A 1 -0.58 33.12 -22.30
C VAL A 1 0.13 31.85 -22.73
N LEU A 2 -0.60 30.91 -23.32
CA LEU A 2 -0.01 29.71 -23.93
C LEU A 2 0.30 30.04 -25.38
N HIS A 3 1.58 30.16 -25.72
CA HIS A 3 2.02 30.31 -27.11
C HIS A 3 1.75 29.00 -27.85
N THR A 4 0.65 28.95 -28.61
CA THR A 4 0.43 27.91 -29.61
C THR A 4 1.21 28.31 -30.86
N THR A 5 2.35 27.66 -31.07
CA THR A 5 3.11 27.76 -32.33
C THR A 5 2.22 27.27 -33.46
N ARG A 6 1.97 28.11 -34.47
CA ARG A 6 1.25 27.71 -35.70
C ARG A 6 2.05 26.59 -36.39
N PRO A 7 1.47 25.41 -36.61
CA PRO A 7 2.13 24.39 -37.41
C PRO A 7 2.28 24.88 -38.86
N LEU A 8 3.38 24.47 -39.48
CA LEU A 8 3.74 24.75 -40.88
C LEU A 8 2.56 24.48 -41.83
N HIS A 9 2.47 25.31 -42.87
CA HIS A 9 1.35 25.48 -43.83
C HIS A 9 0.87 24.24 -44.61
N THR A 10 1.25 23.01 -44.25
CA THR A 10 0.93 21.78 -44.99
C THR A 10 0.03 20.78 -44.25
N THR A 11 -0.28 20.99 -42.97
CA THR A 11 -1.25 20.14 -42.23
C THR A 11 -2.68 20.65 -42.38
N GLN A 12 -3.63 19.74 -42.65
CA GLN A 12 -5.07 20.01 -42.71
C GLN A 12 -5.50 20.79 -41.44
N GLN A 13 -5.90 22.05 -41.60
CA GLN A 13 -6.20 22.97 -40.50
C GLN A 13 -7.40 22.53 -39.63
N SER A 14 -8.12 21.48 -40.03
CA SER A 14 -9.29 20.95 -39.32
C SER A 14 -8.97 20.19 -38.02
N LEU A 15 -7.70 19.87 -37.76
CA LEU A 15 -7.28 19.12 -36.57
C LEU A 15 -6.61 19.99 -35.50
N ALA A 16 -6.51 21.31 -35.71
CA ALA A 16 -5.95 22.20 -34.70
C ALA A 16 -6.95 22.38 -33.55
N PRO A 17 -6.49 22.41 -32.28
CA PRO A 17 -7.33 22.77 -31.15
C PRO A 17 -7.94 24.16 -31.38
N VAL A 18 -9.27 24.22 -31.48
CA VAL A 18 -10.01 25.48 -31.61
C VAL A 18 -10.07 26.14 -30.24
N PRO A 19 -9.93 27.48 -30.14
CA PRO A 19 -10.14 28.16 -28.87
C PRO A 19 -11.55 27.85 -28.32
N PRO A 20 -11.71 27.79 -26.98
CA PRO A 20 -13.02 27.58 -26.39
C PRO A 20 -13.97 28.73 -26.76
N LEU A 21 -15.25 28.42 -26.84
CA LEU A 21 -16.28 29.44 -27.06
C LEU A 21 -16.32 30.37 -25.83
N PRO A 22 -16.57 31.67 -26.01
CA PRO A 22 -16.80 32.57 -24.89
C PRO A 22 -18.06 32.15 -24.13
N GLU A 23 -18.02 32.21 -22.80
CA GLU A 23 -19.13 31.77 -21.93
C GLU A 23 -20.39 32.64 -22.07
N LYS A 24 -20.23 33.92 -22.42
CA LYS A 24 -21.32 34.87 -22.63
C LYS A 24 -21.24 35.50 -24.01
N GLY A 25 -22.37 35.53 -24.69
CA GLY A 25 -22.54 36.30 -25.93
C GLY A 25 -22.64 37.80 -25.66
N GLY A 26 -22.61 38.60 -26.73
CA GLY A 26 -22.86 40.04 -26.66
C GLY A 26 -24.28 40.35 -26.20
N GLU A 27 -24.44 41.41 -25.42
CA GLU A 27 -25.75 41.83 -24.90
C GLU A 27 -26.61 42.43 -26.01
N VAL A 28 -27.91 42.10 -26.02
CA VAL A 28 -28.88 42.56 -27.03
C VAL A 28 -30.11 43.12 -26.33
N ARG A 29 -30.47 44.36 -26.65
CA ARG A 29 -31.71 44.99 -26.18
C ARG A 29 -32.87 44.69 -27.13
N HIS A 30 -34.06 44.50 -26.56
CA HIS A 30 -35.30 44.23 -27.29
C HIS A 30 -35.27 43.01 -28.24
N GLY A 31 -34.30 42.10 -28.06
CA GLY A 31 -34.16 40.86 -28.83
C GLY A 31 -33.55 41.00 -30.23
N LEU A 32 -33.42 42.21 -30.77
CA LEU A 32 -32.90 42.45 -32.13
C LEU A 32 -31.69 43.38 -32.18
N ILE A 33 -31.63 44.40 -31.32
CA ILE A 33 -30.65 45.49 -31.44
C ILE A 33 -29.49 45.26 -30.46
N PRO A 34 -28.24 45.10 -30.92
CA PRO A 34 -27.11 44.84 -30.05
C PRO A 34 -26.77 46.06 -29.19
N GLU A 35 -26.26 45.82 -27.97
CA GLU A 35 -25.83 46.88 -27.06
C GLU A 35 -24.74 47.78 -27.67
N GLU A 36 -23.90 47.21 -28.53
CA GLU A 36 -22.87 47.92 -29.28
C GLU A 36 -23.43 49.12 -30.07
N PHE A 37 -24.66 49.01 -30.58
CA PHE A 37 -25.32 50.13 -31.28
C PHE A 37 -25.71 51.25 -30.32
N PHE A 38 -26.14 50.90 -29.09
CA PHE A 38 -26.44 51.89 -28.05
C PHE A 38 -25.16 52.57 -27.57
N GLN A 39 -24.09 51.80 -27.34
CA GLN A 39 -22.78 52.33 -26.95
C GLN A 39 -22.19 53.26 -28.01
N PHE A 40 -22.37 52.96 -29.30
CA PHE A 40 -21.93 53.82 -30.38
C PHE A 40 -22.58 55.22 -30.34
N LEU A 41 -23.88 55.29 -30.05
CA LEU A 41 -24.65 56.55 -30.03
C LEU A 41 -24.63 57.27 -28.69
N TYR A 42 -24.27 56.56 -27.60
CA TYR A 42 -24.27 57.07 -26.24
C TYR A 42 -23.45 58.36 -26.05
N PRO A 43 -22.21 58.51 -26.57
CA PRO A 43 -21.41 59.72 -26.36
C PRO A 43 -21.99 60.99 -26.99
N LYS A 44 -22.93 60.86 -27.94
CA LYS A 44 -23.49 61.99 -28.70
C LYS A 44 -24.91 62.33 -28.30
N THR A 45 -25.70 61.33 -27.97
CA THR A 45 -27.15 61.48 -27.81
C THR A 45 -27.67 60.90 -26.49
N GLY A 46 -26.77 60.41 -25.63
CA GLY A 46 -27.11 59.78 -24.36
C GLY A 46 -27.91 58.48 -24.53
N VAL A 47 -28.51 58.01 -23.43
CA VAL A 47 -29.31 56.77 -23.41
C VAL A 47 -30.55 56.89 -24.29
N THR A 48 -31.18 58.05 -24.34
CA THR A 48 -32.44 58.28 -25.07
C THR A 48 -32.25 58.38 -26.57
N GLY A 49 -31.04 58.68 -27.04
CA GLY A 49 -30.73 58.86 -28.46
C GLY A 49 -31.18 57.72 -29.37
N PRO A 50 -30.72 56.48 -29.14
CA PRO A 50 -31.16 55.32 -29.92
C PRO A 50 -32.68 55.11 -29.91
N TYR A 51 -33.34 55.37 -28.78
CA TYR A 51 -34.80 55.25 -28.67
C TYR A 51 -35.53 56.31 -29.50
N MET A 52 -35.07 57.56 -29.45
CA MET A 52 -35.63 58.66 -30.25
C MET A 52 -35.36 58.46 -31.75
N LEU A 53 -34.21 57.88 -32.10
CA LEU A 53 -33.90 57.48 -33.46
C LEU A 53 -34.85 56.39 -33.95
N GLY A 54 -35.10 55.36 -33.12
CA GLY A 54 -36.03 54.27 -33.45
C GLY A 54 -37.47 54.76 -33.64
N THR A 55 -37.99 55.58 -32.73
CA THR A 55 -39.34 56.15 -32.87
C THR A 55 -39.44 57.13 -34.03
N GLY A 56 -38.42 57.96 -34.25
CA GLY A 56 -38.34 58.88 -35.38
C GLY A 56 -38.31 58.16 -36.73
N LEU A 57 -37.55 57.07 -36.83
CA LEU A 57 -37.46 56.25 -38.04
C LEU A 57 -38.80 55.54 -38.33
N LEU A 58 -39.47 55.02 -37.30
CA LEU A 58 -40.80 54.43 -37.45
C LEU A 58 -41.83 55.45 -37.94
N LEU A 59 -41.85 56.66 -37.35
CA LEU A 59 -42.76 57.73 -37.77
C LEU A 59 -42.45 58.21 -39.20
N TYR A 60 -41.18 58.28 -39.58
CA TYR A 60 -40.75 58.62 -40.93
C TYR A 60 -41.22 57.58 -41.95
N LEU A 61 -41.06 56.29 -41.67
CA LEU A 61 -41.51 55.19 -42.54
C LEU A 61 -43.02 55.22 -42.79
N LEU A 62 -43.80 55.55 -41.76
CA LEU A 62 -45.26 55.70 -41.87
C LEU A 62 -45.64 57.00 -42.61
N SER A 63 -45.02 58.13 -42.27
CA SER A 63 -45.34 59.44 -42.85
C SER A 63 -44.97 59.55 -44.33
N LYS A 64 -43.98 58.79 -44.80
CA LYS A 64 -43.57 58.73 -46.21
C LYS A 64 -44.15 57.54 -46.96
N GLU A 65 -45.06 56.78 -46.34
CA GLU A 65 -45.68 55.57 -46.90
C GLU A 65 -44.67 54.55 -47.44
N ILE A 66 -43.43 54.59 -46.94
CA ILE A 66 -42.40 53.57 -47.25
C ILE A 66 -42.84 52.23 -46.63
N TYR A 67 -43.54 52.29 -45.50
CA TYR A 67 -44.25 51.17 -44.91
C TYR A 67 -45.77 51.41 -44.95
N VAL A 68 -46.46 50.69 -45.86
CA VAL A 68 -47.92 50.81 -46.05
C VAL A 68 -48.65 49.82 -45.12
N VAL A 69 -49.64 50.32 -44.37
CA VAL A 69 -50.43 49.51 -43.43
C VAL A 69 -51.48 48.70 -44.18
N ASN A 70 -51.12 47.47 -44.56
CA ASN A 70 -52.01 46.50 -45.21
C ASN A 70 -52.61 45.51 -44.21
N HIS A 71 -53.59 44.71 -44.65
CA HIS A 71 -54.14 43.59 -43.86
C HIS A 71 -53.06 42.61 -43.38
N GLU A 72 -51.98 42.43 -44.16
CA GLU A 72 -50.81 41.63 -43.78
C GLU A 72 -50.05 42.18 -42.57
N THR A 73 -50.06 43.50 -42.34
CA THR A 73 -49.36 44.11 -41.20
C THR A 73 -50.05 43.77 -39.87
N VAL A 74 -51.38 43.62 -39.89
CA VAL A 74 -52.15 43.15 -38.73
C VAL A 74 -51.83 41.67 -38.44
N ALA A 75 -51.74 40.84 -39.48
CA ALA A 75 -51.33 39.44 -39.34
C ALA A 75 -49.90 39.33 -38.79
N ALA A 76 -48.96 40.14 -39.29
CA ALA A 76 -47.58 40.19 -38.80
C ALA A 76 -47.49 40.58 -37.32
N ALA A 77 -48.30 41.55 -36.87
CA ALA A 77 -48.38 41.93 -35.45
C ALA A 77 -48.88 40.77 -34.57
N CYS A 78 -49.88 40.01 -35.02
CA CYS A 78 -50.35 38.82 -34.32
C CYS A 78 -49.28 37.71 -34.23
N ILE A 79 -48.54 37.46 -35.32
CA ILE A 79 -47.46 36.48 -35.32
C ILE A 79 -46.33 36.91 -34.39
N LEU A 80 -45.95 38.19 -34.42
CA LEU A 80 -44.90 38.73 -33.56
C LEU A 80 -45.25 38.61 -32.08
N THR A 81 -46.50 38.89 -31.69
CA THR A 81 -46.93 38.74 -30.29
C THR A 81 -46.88 37.29 -29.81
N VAL A 82 -47.26 36.33 -30.65
CA VAL A 82 -47.14 34.89 -30.34
C VAL A 82 -45.68 34.47 -30.20
N ILE A 83 -44.79 34.93 -31.08
CA ILE A 83 -43.34 34.63 -31.00
C ILE A 83 -42.75 35.20 -29.71
N VAL A 84 -43.04 36.46 -29.38
CA VAL A 84 -42.55 37.08 -28.14
C VAL A 84 -43.06 36.33 -26.91
N TYR A 85 -44.33 35.90 -26.92
CA TYR A 85 -44.90 35.10 -25.83
C TYR A 85 -44.21 33.73 -25.71
N ALA A 86 -43.99 33.03 -26.83
CA ALA A 86 -43.32 31.74 -26.85
C ALA A 86 -41.88 31.82 -26.33
N VAL A 87 -41.10 32.81 -26.79
CA VAL A 87 -39.72 33.02 -26.33
C VAL A 87 -39.67 33.35 -24.84
N LYS A 88 -40.56 34.22 -24.34
CA LYS A 88 -40.59 34.56 -22.92
C LYS A 88 -41.02 33.39 -22.02
N LYS A 89 -41.95 32.55 -22.49
CA LYS A 89 -42.50 31.46 -21.69
C LYS A 89 -41.65 30.19 -21.73
N PHE A 90 -41.19 29.79 -22.90
CA PHE A 90 -40.48 28.51 -23.12
C PHE A 90 -38.96 28.68 -23.28
N GLY A 91 -38.46 29.91 -23.41
CA GLY A 91 -37.03 30.16 -23.64
C GLY A 91 -36.12 29.60 -22.54
N ALA A 92 -36.55 29.71 -21.27
CA ALA A 92 -35.78 29.17 -20.14
C ALA A 92 -35.70 27.64 -20.17
N ASP A 93 -36.79 26.95 -20.49
CA ASP A 93 -36.83 25.49 -20.56
C ASP A 93 -35.99 24.96 -21.73
N VAL A 94 -36.03 25.65 -22.88
CA VAL A 94 -35.22 25.29 -24.05
C VAL A 94 -33.73 25.54 -23.79
N ALA A 95 -33.36 26.63 -23.12
CA ALA A 95 -31.98 26.89 -22.72
C ALA A 95 -31.46 25.81 -21.76
N ALA A 96 -32.22 25.50 -20.71
CA ALA A 96 -31.87 24.45 -19.76
C ALA A 96 -31.76 23.06 -20.43
N PHE A 97 -32.58 22.79 -21.44
CA PHE A 97 -32.49 21.55 -22.22
C PHE A 97 -31.21 21.50 -23.08
N ALA A 98 -30.85 22.62 -23.74
CA ALA A 98 -29.62 22.70 -24.53
C ALA A 98 -28.37 22.53 -23.66
N ASP A 99 -28.35 23.13 -22.46
CA ASP A 99 -27.26 23.00 -21.50
C ASP A 99 -27.11 21.54 -21.04
N LYS A 100 -28.23 20.88 -20.68
CA LYS A 100 -28.23 19.46 -20.29
C LYS A 100 -27.65 18.54 -21.38
N LEU A 101 -27.98 18.77 -22.65
CA LEU A 101 -27.43 17.97 -23.75
C LEU A 101 -25.92 18.14 -23.89
N ASN A 102 -25.40 19.34 -23.61
CA ASN A 102 -23.96 19.57 -23.65
C ASN A 102 -23.26 18.92 -22.43
N GLU A 103 -23.85 19.07 -21.24
CA GLU A 103 -23.36 18.44 -20.02
C GLU A 103 -23.31 16.91 -20.13
N GLU A 104 -24.33 16.27 -20.70
CA GLU A 104 -24.37 14.82 -20.90
C GLU A 104 -23.27 14.35 -21.86
N LYS A 105 -23.04 15.07 -22.96
CA LYS A 105 -21.94 14.76 -23.90
C LYS A 105 -20.57 14.88 -23.23
N VAL A 106 -20.37 15.92 -22.43
CA VAL A 106 -19.13 16.11 -21.68
C VAL A 106 -18.98 15.03 -20.61
N ALA A 107 -20.03 14.71 -19.87
CA ALA A 107 -20.02 13.70 -18.82
C ALA A 107 -19.72 12.30 -19.37
N THR A 108 -20.36 11.90 -20.47
CA THR A 108 -20.10 10.61 -21.13
C THR A 108 -18.66 10.53 -21.66
N ALA A 109 -18.15 11.59 -22.29
CA ALA A 109 -16.76 11.65 -22.74
C ALA A 109 -15.76 11.56 -21.56
N LEU A 110 -16.04 12.25 -20.45
CA LEU A 110 -15.21 12.19 -19.24
C LEU A 110 -15.28 10.81 -18.56
N ALA A 111 -16.45 10.19 -18.51
CA ALA A 111 -16.63 8.85 -17.96
C ALA A 111 -15.81 7.81 -18.74
N MET A 112 -15.94 7.80 -20.07
CA MET A 112 -15.13 6.91 -20.94
C MET A 112 -13.63 7.14 -20.77
N LYS A 113 -13.20 8.41 -20.69
CA LYS A 113 -11.79 8.74 -20.45
C LYS A 113 -11.31 8.19 -19.11
N ASN A 114 -12.10 8.36 -18.05
CA ASN A 114 -11.74 7.92 -16.70
C ASN A 114 -11.71 6.39 -16.59
N GLU A 115 -12.67 5.69 -17.21
CA GLU A 115 -12.67 4.22 -17.28
C GLU A 115 -11.46 3.68 -18.05
N ALA A 116 -11.10 4.32 -19.17
CA ALA A 116 -9.89 3.98 -19.92
C ALA A 116 -8.62 4.21 -19.09
N ILE A 117 -8.53 5.31 -18.35
CA ILE A 117 -7.40 5.58 -17.46
C ILE A 117 -7.32 4.54 -16.33
N GLN A 118 -8.45 4.19 -15.71
CA GLN A 118 -8.50 3.21 -14.63
C GLN A 118 -8.10 1.81 -15.11
N SER A 119 -8.64 1.35 -16.25
CA SER A 119 -8.26 0.05 -16.82
C SER A 119 -6.77 -0.02 -17.16
N LEU A 120 -6.18 1.05 -17.71
CA LEU A 120 -4.75 1.13 -17.95
C LEU A 120 -3.93 1.14 -16.65
N GLN A 121 -4.40 1.82 -15.61
CA GLN A 121 -3.75 1.80 -14.29
C GLN A 121 -3.76 0.40 -13.67
N THR A 122 -4.90 -0.30 -13.72
CA THR A 122 -5.01 -1.68 -13.24
C THR A 122 -4.08 -2.61 -14.00
N ALA A 123 -4.02 -2.50 -15.34
CA ALA A 123 -3.09 -3.29 -16.14
C ALA A 123 -1.62 -3.03 -15.78
N ILE A 124 -1.23 -1.77 -15.53
CA ILE A 124 0.12 -1.41 -15.08
C ILE A 124 0.43 -2.03 -13.71
N GLU A 125 -0.52 -2.04 -12.79
CA GLU A 125 -0.33 -2.66 -11.46
C GLU A 125 -0.19 -4.18 -11.54
N GLU A 126 -0.94 -4.82 -12.43
CA GLU A 126 -0.82 -6.27 -12.67
C GLU A 126 0.53 -6.63 -13.27
N GLU A 127 0.99 -5.89 -14.28
CA GLU A 127 2.32 -6.08 -14.88
C GLU A 127 3.44 -5.89 -13.86
N LYS A 128 3.34 -4.88 -12.98
CA LYS A 128 4.32 -4.70 -11.88
C LYS A 128 4.33 -5.90 -10.93
N LYS A 129 3.17 -6.48 -10.62
CA LYS A 129 3.09 -7.69 -9.78
C LYS A 129 3.73 -8.89 -10.50
N GLU A 130 3.56 -9.03 -11.82
CA GLU A 130 4.23 -10.07 -12.60
C GLU A 130 5.74 -9.90 -12.61
N GLN A 131 6.25 -8.67 -12.82
CA GLN A 131 7.68 -8.38 -12.73
C GLN A 131 8.25 -8.77 -11.37
N TRP A 132 7.56 -8.41 -10.28
CA TRP A 132 7.95 -8.80 -8.92
C TRP A 132 7.95 -10.33 -8.71
N ARG A 133 6.97 -11.05 -9.29
CA ARG A 133 6.93 -12.52 -9.27
C ARG A 133 8.13 -13.13 -9.98
N VAL A 134 8.53 -12.56 -11.12
CA VAL A 134 9.70 -13.03 -11.88
C VAL A 134 10.99 -12.83 -11.09
N GLU A 135 11.17 -11.68 -10.45
CA GLU A 135 12.31 -11.43 -9.56
C GLU A 135 12.38 -12.48 -8.43
N GLY A 136 11.23 -12.79 -7.81
CA GLY A 136 11.11 -13.78 -6.74
C GLY A 136 11.48 -15.22 -7.14
N ARG A 137 11.44 -15.56 -8.43
CA ARG A 137 11.81 -16.89 -8.92
C ARG A 137 13.28 -17.23 -8.66
N SER A 138 14.17 -16.24 -8.70
CA SER A 138 15.59 -16.42 -8.41
C SER A 138 15.82 -16.88 -6.97
N TYR A 139 15.15 -16.24 -6.01
CA TYR A 139 15.23 -16.60 -4.59
C TYR A 139 14.75 -18.02 -4.30
N LEU A 140 13.74 -18.50 -5.02
CA LEU A 140 13.28 -19.89 -4.88
C LEU A 140 14.36 -20.89 -5.29
N PHE A 141 15.08 -20.62 -6.38
CA PHE A 141 16.18 -21.48 -6.82
C PHE A 141 17.39 -21.39 -5.87
N ASP A 142 17.72 -20.21 -5.37
CA ASP A 142 18.79 -20.02 -4.39
C ASP A 142 18.49 -20.76 -3.08
N ALA A 143 17.26 -20.63 -2.56
CA ALA A 143 16.84 -21.36 -1.37
C ALA A 143 16.95 -22.88 -1.56
N LYS A 144 16.55 -23.41 -2.73
CA LYS A 144 16.69 -24.84 -3.04
C LYS A 144 18.15 -25.29 -3.12
N ARG A 145 19.01 -24.51 -3.78
CA ARG A 145 20.45 -24.79 -3.87
C ARG A 145 21.11 -24.81 -2.49
N ASN A 146 20.82 -23.80 -1.68
CA ASN A 146 21.36 -23.69 -0.32
C ASN A 146 20.85 -24.81 0.60
N ASN A 147 19.58 -25.21 0.48
CA ASN A 147 19.04 -26.32 1.26
C ASN A 147 19.75 -27.64 0.91
N ILE A 148 19.97 -27.94 -0.37
CA ILE A 148 20.71 -29.13 -0.79
C ILE A 148 22.16 -29.09 -0.28
N ALA A 149 22.84 -27.95 -0.40
CA ALA A 149 24.20 -27.77 0.11
C ALA A 149 24.26 -28.00 1.63
N MET A 150 23.32 -27.43 2.39
CA MET A 150 23.23 -27.62 3.83
C MET A 150 22.97 -29.09 4.21
N LEU A 151 22.08 -29.79 3.50
CA LEU A 151 21.81 -31.21 3.72
C LEU A 151 23.05 -32.07 3.45
N LEU A 152 23.81 -31.78 2.40
CA LEU A 152 25.05 -32.48 2.09
C LEU A 152 26.09 -32.28 3.20
N GLU A 153 26.27 -31.05 3.67
CA GLU A 153 27.18 -30.75 4.78
C GLU A 153 26.73 -31.42 6.10
N ALA A 154 25.43 -31.41 6.40
CA ALA A 154 24.88 -32.03 7.59
C ALA A 154 25.15 -33.54 7.59
N ASN A 155 24.86 -34.22 6.47
CA ASN A 155 25.15 -35.65 6.30
C ASN A 155 26.65 -35.95 6.42
N TYR A 156 27.51 -35.10 5.87
CA TYR A 156 28.96 -35.25 5.99
C TYR A 156 29.42 -35.14 7.45
N ARG A 157 28.96 -34.11 8.18
CA ARG A 157 29.28 -33.94 9.61
C ARG A 157 28.73 -35.06 10.47
N GLU A 158 27.53 -35.55 10.18
CA GLU A 158 26.91 -36.68 10.88
C GLU A 158 27.75 -37.96 10.72
N ARG A 159 28.22 -38.27 9.50
CA ARG A 159 29.10 -39.42 9.24
C ARG A 159 30.42 -39.31 10.00
N LEU A 160 31.04 -38.12 10.04
CA LEU A 160 32.26 -37.89 10.83
C LEU A 160 32.01 -38.07 12.33
N LEU A 161 30.91 -37.53 12.85
CA LEU A 161 30.53 -37.67 14.25
C LEU A 161 30.23 -39.12 14.62
N MET A 162 29.59 -39.89 13.72
CA MET A 162 29.36 -41.32 13.92
C MET A 162 30.68 -42.07 14.13
N VAL A 163 31.66 -41.85 13.25
CA VAL A 163 32.99 -42.48 13.36
C VAL A 163 33.70 -42.03 14.64
N TYR A 164 33.68 -40.73 14.94
CA TYR A 164 34.26 -40.19 16.17
C TYR A 164 33.66 -40.82 17.43
N ASN A 165 32.33 -40.91 17.51
CA ASN A 165 31.62 -41.49 18.64
C ASN A 165 31.90 -42.99 18.78
N GLU A 166 31.97 -43.74 17.69
CA GLU A 166 32.33 -45.16 17.73
C GLU A 166 33.76 -45.38 18.25
N VAL A 167 34.74 -44.61 17.76
CA VAL A 167 36.13 -44.68 18.25
C VAL A 167 36.20 -44.31 19.73
N LYS A 168 35.55 -43.22 20.12
CA LYS A 168 35.46 -42.80 21.53
C LYS A 168 34.86 -43.89 22.40
N LYS A 169 33.76 -44.52 21.96
CA LYS A 169 33.11 -45.62 22.70
C LYS A 169 34.06 -46.80 22.93
N ARG A 170 34.94 -47.12 21.97
CA ARG A 170 35.96 -48.17 22.16
C ARG A 170 37.02 -47.77 23.19
N LEU A 171 37.49 -46.53 23.17
CA LEU A 171 38.44 -46.03 24.16
C LEU A 171 37.80 -45.97 25.56
N ASP A 172 36.61 -45.40 25.67
CA ASP A 172 35.86 -45.29 26.92
C ASP A 172 35.60 -46.68 27.51
N TYR A 173 35.31 -47.68 26.67
CA TYR A 173 35.19 -49.08 27.10
C TYR A 173 36.49 -49.63 27.69
N GLN A 174 37.65 -49.36 27.07
CA GLN A 174 38.94 -49.81 27.59
C GLN A 174 39.26 -49.14 28.94
N VAL A 175 39.03 -47.83 29.06
CA VAL A 175 39.20 -47.09 30.31
C VAL A 175 38.26 -47.63 31.40
N ALA A 176 36.99 -47.87 31.07
CA ALA A 176 36.03 -48.45 32.01
C ALA A 176 36.45 -49.84 32.49
N MET A 177 36.98 -50.68 31.59
CA MET A 177 37.49 -52.01 31.94
C MET A 177 38.71 -51.93 32.88
N GLN A 178 39.63 -50.99 32.63
CA GLN A 178 40.79 -50.75 33.51
C GLN A 178 40.35 -50.28 34.90
N THR A 179 39.42 -49.33 34.97
CA THR A 179 38.85 -48.83 36.23
C THR A 179 38.13 -49.94 36.98
N LEU A 180 37.33 -50.76 36.29
CA LEU A 180 36.63 -51.90 36.90
C LEU A 180 37.61 -52.94 37.46
N LYS A 181 38.67 -53.27 36.70
CA LYS A 181 39.71 -54.20 37.18
C LYS A 181 40.39 -53.68 38.43
N ARG A 182 40.79 -52.40 38.43
CA ARG A 182 41.41 -51.75 39.60
C ARG A 182 40.47 -51.73 40.80
N GLN A 183 39.18 -51.44 40.60
CA GLN A 183 38.17 -51.52 41.65
C GLN A 183 38.03 -52.95 42.20
N LYS A 184 37.96 -53.95 41.33
CA LYS A 184 37.87 -55.37 41.76
C LYS A 184 39.11 -55.83 42.52
N GLU A 185 40.29 -55.42 42.10
CA GLU A 185 41.54 -55.69 42.82
C GLU A 185 41.54 -55.02 44.21
N GLN A 186 41.08 -53.77 44.30
CA GLN A 186 40.92 -53.06 45.57
C GLN A 186 39.89 -53.74 46.48
N ASP A 187 38.71 -54.09 45.97
CA ASP A 187 37.67 -54.78 46.73
C ASP A 187 38.16 -56.13 47.25
N TYR A 188 38.85 -56.91 46.40
CA TYR A 188 39.45 -58.18 46.80
C TYR A 188 40.54 -57.99 47.86
N MET A 189 41.41 -57.00 47.70
CA MET A 189 42.45 -56.68 48.68
C MET A 189 41.82 -56.30 50.03
N ILE A 190 40.76 -55.47 50.04
CA ILE A 190 40.04 -55.10 51.27
C ILE A 190 39.45 -56.34 51.94
N GLN A 191 38.74 -57.19 51.20
CA GLN A 191 38.16 -58.43 51.74
C GLN A 191 39.22 -59.40 52.25
N TRP A 192 40.36 -59.53 51.55
CA TRP A 192 41.46 -60.39 51.97
C TRP A 192 42.11 -59.85 53.25
N VAL A 193 42.40 -58.55 53.33
CA VAL A 193 42.94 -57.92 54.54
C VAL A 193 41.98 -58.08 55.70
N GLU A 194 40.69 -57.81 55.52
CA GLU A 194 39.66 -57.99 56.54
C GLU A 194 39.62 -59.44 57.05
N LYS A 195 39.59 -60.42 56.14
CA LYS A 195 39.58 -61.84 56.50
C LYS A 195 40.84 -62.27 57.26
N ASN A 196 42.03 -61.83 56.83
CA ASN A 196 43.28 -62.16 57.53
C ASN A 196 43.37 -61.47 58.88
N VAL A 197 42.92 -60.23 59.01
CA VAL A 197 42.84 -59.53 60.30
C VAL A 197 41.92 -60.31 61.24
N VAL A 198 40.70 -60.65 60.82
CA VAL A 198 39.74 -61.44 61.62
C VAL A 198 40.33 -62.81 62.02
N GLN A 199 41.04 -63.49 61.12
CA GLN A 199 41.69 -64.78 61.41
C GLN A 199 42.91 -64.66 62.35
N SER A 200 43.68 -63.58 62.24
CA SER A 200 44.87 -63.34 63.07
C SER A 200 44.53 -62.95 64.50
N ILE A 201 43.32 -62.43 64.74
CA ILE A 201 42.82 -62.12 66.08
C ILE A 201 42.60 -63.44 66.83
N THR A 202 43.58 -63.81 67.66
CA THR A 202 43.44 -64.96 68.55
C THR A 202 42.45 -64.65 69.69
N PRO A 203 41.73 -65.65 70.23
CA PRO A 203 40.87 -65.45 71.39
C PRO A 203 41.61 -64.86 72.60
N GLN A 204 42.92 -65.10 72.68
CA GLN A 204 43.81 -64.55 73.71
C GLN A 204 44.04 -63.04 73.52
N GLN A 205 44.33 -62.59 72.29
CA GLN A 205 44.44 -61.16 71.97
C GLN A 205 43.13 -60.39 72.19
N GLN A 206 41.96 -61.02 71.97
CA GLN A 206 40.68 -60.37 72.29
C GLN A 206 40.56 -60.09 73.80
N LYS A 207 40.95 -61.04 74.64
CA LYS A 207 40.95 -60.85 76.12
C LYS A 207 41.95 -59.79 76.56
N GLU A 208 43.15 -59.78 75.99
CA GLU A 208 44.17 -58.75 76.25
C GLU A 208 43.72 -57.36 75.77
N SER A 209 43.04 -57.28 74.62
CA SER A 209 42.46 -56.02 74.13
C SER A 209 41.34 -55.52 75.05
N ILE A 210 40.45 -56.40 75.54
CA ILE A 210 39.43 -56.04 76.54
C ILE A 210 40.09 -55.56 77.84
N ALA A 211 41.15 -56.24 78.29
CA ALA A 211 41.90 -55.82 79.47
C ALA A 211 42.53 -54.43 79.27
N LYS A 212 43.07 -54.16 78.08
CA LYS A 212 43.59 -52.83 77.71
C LYS A 212 42.49 -51.78 77.66
N CYS A 213 41.31 -52.08 77.11
CA CYS A 213 40.16 -51.17 77.16
C CYS A 213 39.72 -50.87 78.60
N ILE A 214 39.75 -51.86 79.51
CA ILE A 214 39.48 -51.66 80.94
C ILE A 214 40.56 -50.77 81.58
N LEU A 215 41.83 -50.94 81.20
CA LEU A 215 42.92 -50.09 81.66
C LEU A 215 42.77 -48.65 81.14
N ASP A 216 42.41 -48.46 79.87
CA ASP A 216 42.19 -47.15 79.27
C ASP A 216 40.98 -46.45 79.89
N LEU A 217 39.90 -47.19 80.17
CA LEU A 217 38.74 -46.68 80.91
C LEU A 217 39.09 -46.34 82.37
N LYS A 218 39.95 -47.13 83.03
CA LYS A 218 40.48 -46.80 84.36
C LYS A 218 41.40 -45.58 84.36
N ALA A 219 42.18 -45.39 83.29
CA ALA A 219 43.03 -44.21 83.12
C ALA A 219 42.17 -42.96 82.90
N LEU A 220 41.16 -43.06 82.02
CA LEU A 220 40.17 -42.01 81.80
C LEU A 220 39.38 -41.70 83.09
N SER A 221 38.95 -42.70 83.85
CA SER A 221 38.22 -42.47 85.11
C SER A 221 39.11 -41.87 86.21
N LYS A 222 40.40 -42.25 86.29
CA LYS A 222 41.36 -41.56 87.15
C LYS A 222 41.58 -40.12 86.74
N SER A 223 41.68 -39.83 85.44
CA SER A 223 41.78 -38.45 84.97
C SER A 223 40.51 -37.63 85.23
N ALA A 224 39.33 -38.26 85.17
CA ALA A 224 38.06 -37.64 85.50
C ALA A 224 37.88 -37.41 87.01
N HIS A 225 38.36 -38.32 87.86
CA HIS A 225 38.35 -38.15 89.32
C HIS A 225 39.41 -37.17 89.85
N ALA A 226 40.49 -36.92 89.09
CA ALA A 226 41.50 -35.92 89.44
C ALA A 226 41.11 -34.48 89.05
N ALA A 227 39.99 -34.30 88.35
CA ALA A 227 39.46 -33.01 87.89
C ALA A 227 38.30 -32.45 88.75
N VAL A 228 38.00 -33.10 89.89
CA VAL A 228 37.11 -32.61 90.98
C VAL A 228 37.94 -32.53 92.25
#